data_AF-A0A1B9I454-F1
#
_entry.id   AF-A0A1B9I454-F1
#
_cell.length_a   1.000
_cell.length_b   1.000
_cell.length_c   1.000
_cell.angle_alpha   90.00
_cell.angle_beta   90.00
_cell.angle_gamma   90.00
#
_symmetry.space_group_name_H-M   'P 1'
#
loop_
_entity.id
_entity.type
_entity.pdbx_description
1 polymer ?
#
loop_
_entity_poly.entity_id
_entity_poly.type
_entity_poly.pdbx_seq_one_letter_code
_entity_poly.pdbx_strand_id
1 'polypeptide(L)'
;MSDPNFPPNLDIEPLLLGLTQDTDLDTKQQRNAIATYGIAGRVWEATRPLLEYFTPSHCFDPPCSLFLPESLKPHRIVELGSGQSVASLHLAGYLDQNDLIVTTDLPEVIPLCEQSIAAWNPPSTTHARVIAQPLAWGENPSHLFKYGPFTHILMCDLIYFPNLYPPLLHTLLQLTEPLEPLLAEAETFGPEVILSYTSRTLALEESFFDSLALYFQTTPVRGGDWEAKVFLCKRWKVTEEWSLPDIKDVMNGGKGVVRGRSFGLVDDLFGALEWDDD
;
A
#
# COMPACT_ATOMS: atom_id res chain seq x y z
N MET A 1 -21.67 14.25 6.74
CA MET A 1 -20.48 14.17 5.85
C MET A 1 -20.91 13.39 4.62
N SER A 2 -20.44 13.77 3.43
CA SER A 2 -20.63 12.94 2.23
C SER A 2 -19.88 11.61 2.41
N ASP A 3 -20.44 10.52 1.91
CA ASP A 3 -19.77 9.22 1.90
C ASP A 3 -18.43 9.34 1.13
N PRO A 4 -17.28 9.05 1.75
CA PRO A 4 -15.97 9.21 1.11
C PRO A 4 -15.80 8.31 -0.12
N ASN A 5 -16.57 7.23 -0.21
CA ASN A 5 -16.52 6.31 -1.35
C ASN A 5 -17.24 6.88 -2.60
N PHE A 6 -18.10 7.87 -2.44
CA PHE A 6 -18.90 8.47 -3.52
C PHE A 6 -18.60 9.98 -3.67
N PRO A 7 -17.38 10.35 -4.09
CA PRO A 7 -17.06 11.74 -4.38
C PRO A 7 -17.96 12.28 -5.52
N PRO A 8 -18.46 13.52 -5.41
CA PRO A 8 -19.35 14.07 -6.42
C PRO A 8 -18.62 14.29 -7.75
N ASN A 9 -19.31 14.02 -8.87
CA ASN A 9 -18.83 14.25 -10.24
C ASN A 9 -17.61 13.39 -10.65
N LEU A 10 -17.35 12.28 -9.97
CA LEU A 10 -16.32 11.34 -10.40
C LEU A 10 -16.91 10.35 -11.40
N ASP A 11 -16.41 10.37 -12.63
CA ASP A 11 -16.75 9.40 -13.68
C ASP A 11 -15.78 8.22 -13.63
N ILE A 12 -16.22 7.11 -13.05
CA ILE A 12 -15.40 5.91 -12.84
C ILE A 12 -15.95 4.74 -13.64
N GLU A 13 -15.07 4.13 -14.43
CA GLU A 13 -15.37 2.98 -15.27
C GLU A 13 -14.48 1.78 -14.91
N PRO A 14 -14.93 0.54 -15.19
CA PRO A 14 -14.12 -0.63 -14.97
C PRO A 14 -12.76 -0.60 -15.68
N LEU A 15 -11.72 -1.02 -14.98
CA LEU A 15 -10.40 -1.32 -15.53
C LEU A 15 -10.24 -2.85 -15.67
N LEU A 16 -10.08 -3.31 -16.91
CA LEU A 16 -9.82 -4.71 -17.20
C LEU A 16 -8.31 -4.99 -17.20
N LEU A 17 -7.86 -5.78 -16.24
CA LEU A 17 -6.46 -6.17 -16.12
C LEU A 17 -6.08 -7.41 -16.94
N GLY A 18 -7.07 -8.11 -17.54
CA GLY A 18 -6.83 -9.33 -18.31
C GLY A 18 -6.47 -10.55 -17.45
N LEU A 19 -6.87 -10.53 -16.17
CA LEU A 19 -6.59 -11.61 -15.21
C LEU A 19 -7.45 -12.86 -15.44
N THR A 20 -8.61 -12.70 -16.05
CA THR A 20 -9.51 -13.82 -16.38
C THR A 20 -9.76 -13.90 -17.88
N GLN A 21 -10.27 -15.06 -18.32
CA GLN A 21 -10.64 -15.29 -19.71
C GLN A 21 -12.02 -14.68 -20.07
N ASP A 22 -12.86 -14.37 -19.08
CA ASP A 22 -14.22 -13.85 -19.29
C ASP A 22 -14.27 -12.35 -18.95
N THR A 23 -13.83 -11.54 -19.90
CA THR A 23 -13.77 -10.08 -19.76
C THR A 23 -15.14 -9.44 -19.57
N ASP A 24 -16.21 -10.04 -20.10
CA ASP A 24 -17.57 -9.52 -19.98
C ASP A 24 -18.10 -9.70 -18.56
N LEU A 25 -17.84 -10.86 -17.96
CA LEU A 25 -18.18 -11.13 -16.57
C LEU A 25 -17.40 -10.20 -15.62
N ASP A 26 -16.09 -10.07 -15.82
CA ASP A 26 -15.23 -9.18 -15.01
C ASP A 26 -15.70 -7.73 -15.07
N THR A 27 -16.00 -7.24 -16.27
CA THR A 27 -16.51 -5.88 -16.48
C THR A 27 -17.80 -5.68 -15.69
N LYS A 28 -18.73 -6.64 -15.78
CA LYS A 28 -20.03 -6.56 -15.11
C LYS A 28 -19.89 -6.60 -13.58
N GLN A 29 -19.03 -7.47 -13.06
CA GLN A 29 -18.77 -7.56 -11.63
C GLN A 29 -18.20 -6.25 -11.11
N GLN A 30 -17.21 -5.67 -11.81
CA GLN A 30 -16.62 -4.41 -11.41
C GLN A 30 -17.60 -3.23 -11.52
N ARG A 31 -18.48 -3.18 -12.54
CA ARG A 31 -19.56 -2.16 -12.59
C ARG A 31 -20.49 -2.25 -11.39
N ASN A 32 -20.87 -3.47 -10.98
CA ASN A 32 -21.71 -3.66 -9.81
C ASN A 32 -20.99 -3.24 -8.52
N ALA A 33 -19.70 -3.55 -8.40
CA ALA A 33 -18.87 -3.12 -7.28
C ALA A 33 -18.77 -1.59 -7.22
N ILE A 34 -18.49 -0.93 -8.35
CA ILE A 34 -18.49 0.55 -8.48
C ILE A 34 -19.84 1.14 -8.05
N ALA A 35 -20.95 0.58 -8.53
CA ALA A 35 -22.27 1.08 -8.18
C ALA A 35 -22.60 0.94 -6.68
N THR A 36 -22.00 -0.05 -6.00
CA THR A 36 -22.29 -0.37 -4.59
C THR A 36 -21.31 0.26 -3.62
N TYR A 37 -20.04 0.37 -4.00
CA TYR A 37 -18.91 0.77 -3.14
C TYR A 37 -18.12 1.96 -3.69
N GLY A 38 -18.58 2.59 -4.77
CA GLY A 38 -17.94 3.76 -5.36
C GLY A 38 -16.49 3.51 -5.77
N ILE A 39 -15.57 4.40 -5.33
CA ILE A 39 -14.14 4.30 -5.66
C ILE A 39 -13.48 3.02 -5.16
N ALA A 40 -13.93 2.46 -4.04
CA ALA A 40 -13.43 1.19 -3.50
C ALA A 40 -13.87 -0.01 -4.35
N GLY A 41 -14.96 0.16 -5.10
CA GLY A 41 -15.45 -0.81 -6.06
C GLY A 41 -14.67 -0.84 -7.37
N ARG A 42 -13.75 0.09 -7.62
CA ARG A 42 -12.93 0.14 -8.85
C ARG A 42 -11.55 -0.47 -8.64
N VAL A 43 -11.05 -1.20 -9.64
CA VAL A 43 -9.63 -1.56 -9.71
C VAL A 43 -8.86 -0.44 -10.39
N TRP A 44 -7.73 -0.03 -9.81
CA TRP A 44 -6.98 1.13 -10.25
C TRP A 44 -5.71 0.78 -11.03
N GLU A 45 -5.22 1.71 -11.81
CA GLU A 45 -4.07 1.58 -12.73
C GLU A 45 -2.81 1.12 -11.98
N ALA A 46 -2.62 1.62 -10.75
CA ALA A 46 -1.50 1.26 -9.89
C ALA A 46 -1.51 -0.22 -9.45
N THR A 47 -2.60 -0.96 -9.66
CA THR A 47 -2.65 -2.41 -9.42
C THR A 47 -1.75 -3.18 -10.40
N ARG A 48 -1.61 -2.72 -11.66
CA ARG A 48 -0.79 -3.42 -12.68
C ARG A 48 0.67 -3.64 -12.25
N PRO A 49 1.42 -2.59 -11.84
CA PRO A 49 2.76 -2.78 -11.32
C PRO A 49 2.86 -3.79 -10.17
N LEU A 50 1.88 -3.80 -9.26
CA LEU A 50 1.90 -4.74 -8.13
C LEU A 50 1.71 -6.17 -8.58
N LEU A 51 0.86 -6.46 -9.58
CA LEU A 51 0.70 -7.80 -10.12
C LEU A 51 2.02 -8.32 -10.70
N GLU A 52 2.73 -7.48 -11.45
CA GLU A 52 4.02 -7.85 -12.02
C GLU A 52 5.11 -7.99 -10.94
N TYR A 53 5.19 -7.04 -10.01
CA TYR A 53 6.17 -7.06 -8.92
C TYR A 53 5.94 -8.20 -7.92
N PHE A 54 4.68 -8.62 -7.73
CA PHE A 54 4.30 -9.80 -6.93
C PHE A 54 4.30 -11.10 -7.73
N THR A 55 4.89 -11.11 -8.92
CA THR A 55 5.22 -12.34 -9.64
C THR A 55 6.71 -12.64 -9.43
N PRO A 56 7.09 -13.84 -8.93
CA PRO A 56 8.48 -14.19 -8.68
C PRO A 56 9.37 -13.95 -9.91
N SER A 57 10.26 -12.98 -9.78
CA SER A 57 11.18 -12.54 -10.82
C SER A 57 12.37 -11.81 -10.20
N HIS A 58 13.48 -11.75 -10.94
CA HIS A 58 14.65 -10.95 -10.60
C HIS A 58 14.86 -9.77 -11.57
N CYS A 59 13.84 -9.44 -12.38
CA CYS A 59 13.94 -8.38 -13.39
C CYS A 59 13.75 -6.96 -12.83
N PHE A 60 13.34 -6.84 -11.57
CA PHE A 60 13.13 -5.55 -10.91
C PHE A 60 14.31 -5.21 -10.00
N ASP A 61 14.60 -3.92 -9.88
CA ASP A 61 15.64 -3.38 -9.01
C ASP A 61 15.06 -2.30 -8.07
N PRO A 62 15.03 -2.54 -6.75
CA PRO A 62 15.36 -3.81 -6.09
C PRO A 62 14.34 -4.94 -6.41
N PRO A 63 14.73 -6.22 -6.27
CA PRO A 63 13.80 -7.33 -6.40
C PRO A 63 12.81 -7.39 -5.23
N CYS A 64 11.65 -8.02 -5.44
CA CYS A 64 10.64 -8.18 -4.41
C CYS A 64 11.16 -9.01 -3.23
N SER A 65 11.26 -8.36 -2.06
CA SER A 65 11.78 -8.92 -0.81
C SER A 65 11.00 -10.15 -0.32
N LEU A 66 9.73 -10.25 -0.71
CA LEU A 66 8.84 -11.38 -0.42
C LEU A 66 9.29 -12.71 -1.06
N PHE A 67 10.12 -12.66 -2.10
CA PHE A 67 10.59 -13.86 -2.80
C PHE A 67 12.09 -14.12 -2.62
N LEU A 68 12.75 -13.41 -1.71
CA LEU A 68 14.17 -13.61 -1.45
C LEU A 68 14.42 -14.89 -0.64
N PRO A 69 15.48 -15.67 -0.96
CA PRO A 69 15.80 -16.93 -0.28
C PRO A 69 16.02 -16.81 1.23
N GLU A 70 16.35 -15.61 1.69
CA GLU A 70 16.63 -15.29 3.10
C GLU A 70 15.34 -15.16 3.93
N SER A 71 14.16 -15.19 3.29
CA SER A 71 12.86 -15.24 3.96
C SER A 71 12.56 -16.62 4.55
N LEU A 72 13.25 -16.98 5.62
CA LEU A 72 13.01 -18.24 6.35
C LEU A 72 11.79 -18.18 7.29
N LYS A 73 11.07 -17.04 7.33
CA LYS A 73 9.96 -16.80 8.26
C LYS A 73 8.68 -16.53 7.49
N PRO A 74 7.52 -17.01 7.98
CA PRO A 74 6.25 -16.69 7.35
C PRO A 74 6.00 -15.19 7.26
N HIS A 75 5.51 -14.76 6.09
CA HIS A 75 5.10 -13.40 5.82
C HIS A 75 3.78 -13.09 6.54
N ARG A 76 3.74 -11.93 7.19
CA ARG A 76 2.54 -11.34 7.78
C ARG A 76 2.35 -9.99 7.11
N ILE A 77 1.37 -9.90 6.24
CA ILE A 77 1.18 -8.78 5.33
C ILE A 77 -0.16 -8.13 5.67
N VAL A 78 -0.20 -6.80 5.67
CA VAL A 78 -1.45 -6.04 5.77
C VAL A 78 -1.56 -5.13 4.55
N GLU A 79 -2.71 -5.12 3.88
CA GLU A 79 -3.00 -4.17 2.80
C GLU A 79 -3.95 -3.10 3.31
N LEU A 80 -3.64 -1.84 3.07
CA LEU A 80 -4.49 -0.70 3.41
C LEU A 80 -5.35 -0.32 2.20
N GLY A 81 -6.64 -0.04 2.41
CA GLY A 81 -7.56 0.38 1.34
C GLY A 81 -7.67 -0.66 0.22
N SER A 82 -7.92 -1.91 0.59
CA SER A 82 -7.86 -3.06 -0.32
C SER A 82 -8.91 -3.03 -1.43
N GLY A 83 -10.06 -2.39 -1.24
CA GLY A 83 -11.19 -2.46 -2.18
C GLY A 83 -11.50 -3.90 -2.59
N GLN A 84 -11.29 -4.22 -3.87
CA GLN A 84 -11.47 -5.58 -4.40
C GLN A 84 -10.35 -6.60 -4.06
N SER A 85 -9.31 -6.21 -3.31
CA SER A 85 -8.21 -7.08 -2.84
C SER A 85 -7.37 -7.73 -3.97
N VAL A 86 -7.37 -7.16 -5.17
CA VAL A 86 -6.77 -7.79 -6.36
C VAL A 86 -5.27 -8.05 -6.20
N ALA A 87 -4.50 -7.06 -5.72
CA ALA A 87 -3.06 -7.21 -5.52
C ALA A 87 -2.74 -8.27 -4.45
N SER A 88 -3.45 -8.24 -3.32
CA SER A 88 -3.33 -9.23 -2.24
C SER A 88 -3.66 -10.65 -2.69
N LEU A 89 -4.74 -10.87 -3.44
CA LEU A 89 -5.13 -12.20 -3.91
C LEU A 89 -4.14 -12.74 -4.95
N HIS A 90 -3.61 -11.88 -5.81
CA HIS A 90 -2.54 -12.26 -6.73
C HIS A 90 -1.28 -12.71 -5.97
N LEU A 91 -0.80 -11.87 -5.05
CA LEU A 91 0.36 -12.18 -4.21
C LEU A 91 0.15 -13.47 -3.41
N ALA A 92 -1.03 -13.68 -2.83
CA ALA A 92 -1.35 -14.87 -2.05
C ALA A 92 -1.12 -16.17 -2.83
N GLY A 93 -1.33 -16.15 -4.15
CA GLY A 93 -1.10 -17.31 -5.04
C GLY A 93 0.36 -17.72 -5.20
N TYR A 94 1.31 -16.85 -4.85
CA TYR A 94 2.76 -17.09 -4.91
C TYR A 94 3.41 -17.28 -3.54
N LEU A 95 2.63 -17.21 -2.47
CA LEU A 95 3.08 -17.37 -1.09
C LEU A 95 2.67 -18.72 -0.51
N ASP A 96 3.22 -19.09 0.64
CA ASP A 96 3.00 -20.38 1.27
C ASP A 96 1.81 -20.38 2.24
N GLN A 97 1.29 -21.56 2.56
CA GLN A 97 0.17 -21.76 3.51
C GLN A 97 0.42 -21.23 4.93
N ASN A 98 1.68 -20.97 5.29
CA ASN A 98 2.05 -20.40 6.58
C ASN A 98 1.93 -18.87 6.60
N ASP A 99 1.85 -18.24 5.43
CA ASP A 99 1.76 -16.80 5.24
C ASP A 99 0.33 -16.31 5.46
N LEU A 100 0.21 -15.04 5.84
CA LEU A 100 -1.07 -14.39 6.07
C LEU A 100 -1.08 -13.00 5.44
N ILE A 101 -2.12 -12.74 4.66
CA ILE A 101 -2.46 -11.40 4.17
C ILE A 101 -3.76 -10.95 4.86
N VAL A 102 -3.71 -9.79 5.49
CA VAL A 102 -4.86 -9.12 6.10
C VAL A 102 -5.23 -7.95 5.20
N THR A 103 -6.30 -8.09 4.43
CA THR A 103 -6.86 -6.98 3.63
C THR A 103 -7.67 -6.07 4.55
N THR A 104 -7.51 -4.76 4.40
CA THR A 104 -8.19 -3.78 5.26
C THR A 104 -8.80 -2.65 4.46
N ASP A 105 -9.96 -2.22 4.91
CA ASP A 105 -10.70 -1.11 4.31
C ASP A 105 -11.71 -0.56 5.33
N LEU A 106 -12.50 0.42 4.93
CA LEU A 106 -13.64 0.91 5.70
C LEU A 106 -14.60 -0.23 6.05
N PRO A 107 -15.26 -0.21 7.23
CA PRO A 107 -16.21 -1.26 7.63
C PRO A 107 -17.27 -1.59 6.57
N GLU A 108 -17.77 -0.58 5.85
CA GLU A 108 -18.73 -0.71 4.76
C GLU A 108 -18.16 -1.35 3.49
N VAL A 109 -16.84 -1.33 3.28
CA VAL A 109 -16.14 -1.95 2.15
C VAL A 109 -15.71 -3.39 2.45
N ILE A 110 -15.57 -3.78 3.72
CA ILE A 110 -15.19 -5.15 4.10
C ILE A 110 -16.02 -6.26 3.43
N PRO A 111 -17.35 -6.13 3.25
CA PRO A 111 -18.12 -7.11 2.49
C PRO A 111 -17.64 -7.31 1.04
N LEU A 112 -17.10 -6.27 0.38
CA LEU A 112 -16.48 -6.39 -0.95
C LEU A 112 -15.21 -7.23 -0.87
N CYS A 113 -14.34 -6.95 0.10
CA CYS A 113 -13.11 -7.72 0.31
C CYS A 113 -13.42 -9.20 0.57
N GLU A 114 -14.40 -9.50 1.43
CA GLU A 114 -14.83 -10.87 1.74
C GLU A 114 -15.40 -11.58 0.51
N GLN A 115 -16.19 -10.88 -0.32
CA GLN A 115 -16.69 -11.41 -1.59
C GLN A 115 -15.56 -11.74 -2.55
N SER A 116 -14.57 -10.86 -2.71
CA SER A 116 -13.38 -11.11 -3.53
C SER A 116 -12.60 -12.33 -3.04
N ILE A 117 -12.39 -12.46 -1.73
CA ILE A 117 -11.70 -13.62 -1.14
C ILE A 117 -12.49 -14.91 -1.36
N ALA A 118 -13.81 -14.88 -1.20
CA ALA A 118 -14.67 -16.05 -1.37
C ALA A 118 -14.79 -16.51 -2.83
N ALA A 119 -14.73 -15.57 -3.78
CA ALA A 119 -14.78 -15.85 -5.21
C ALA A 119 -13.41 -16.21 -5.80
N TRP A 120 -12.32 -15.96 -5.07
CA TRP A 120 -10.97 -16.22 -5.54
C TRP A 120 -10.70 -17.71 -5.68
N ASN A 121 -10.22 -18.09 -6.87
CA ASN A 121 -9.77 -19.44 -7.16
C ASN A 121 -8.23 -19.43 -7.26
N PRO A 122 -7.50 -19.87 -6.21
CA PRO A 122 -6.05 -19.79 -6.18
C PRO A 122 -5.42 -20.65 -7.31
N PRO A 123 -4.31 -20.18 -7.92
CA PRO A 123 -3.64 -20.90 -9.00
C PRO A 123 -2.92 -22.19 -8.52
N SER A 124 -2.72 -22.33 -7.22
CA SER A 124 -1.98 -23.40 -6.56
C SER A 124 -2.76 -23.92 -5.35
N THR A 125 -2.55 -25.19 -5.00
CA THR A 125 -3.07 -25.78 -3.75
C THR A 125 -2.38 -25.24 -2.51
N THR A 126 -1.19 -24.65 -2.68
CA THR A 126 -0.44 -23.98 -1.63
C THR A 126 -0.47 -22.49 -1.93
N HIS A 127 -1.08 -21.72 -1.03
CA HIS A 127 -1.25 -20.29 -1.14
C HIS A 127 -1.35 -19.69 0.28
N ALA A 128 -1.08 -18.39 0.42
CA ALA A 128 -1.27 -17.70 1.69
C ALA A 128 -2.74 -17.70 2.13
N ARG A 129 -2.97 -17.64 3.45
CA ARG A 129 -4.31 -17.34 3.97
C ARG A 129 -4.59 -15.85 3.78
N VAL A 130 -5.75 -15.52 3.23
CA VAL A 130 -6.22 -14.13 3.09
C VAL A 130 -7.46 -13.93 3.96
N ILE A 131 -7.50 -12.84 4.73
CA ILE A 131 -8.66 -12.46 5.55
C ILE A 131 -8.91 -10.95 5.42
N ALA A 132 -10.17 -10.53 5.57
CA ALA A 132 -10.54 -9.11 5.60
C ALA A 132 -10.77 -8.63 7.05
N GLN A 133 -10.33 -7.42 7.39
CA GLN A 133 -10.58 -6.76 8.68
C GLN A 133 -10.83 -5.26 8.51
N PRO A 134 -11.76 -4.65 9.26
CA PRO A 134 -12.04 -3.22 9.15
C PRO A 134 -10.89 -2.37 9.68
N LEU A 135 -10.48 -1.35 8.93
CA LEU A 135 -9.56 -0.30 9.39
C LEU A 135 -9.81 0.98 8.58
N ALA A 136 -10.54 1.93 9.17
CA ALA A 136 -10.52 3.30 8.65
C ALA A 136 -9.19 3.97 9.00
N TRP A 137 -8.58 4.69 8.06
CA TRP A 137 -7.31 5.35 8.30
C TRP A 137 -7.43 6.40 9.42
N GLY A 138 -6.39 6.50 10.24
CA GLY A 138 -6.36 7.31 11.46
C GLY A 138 -6.99 6.64 12.69
N GLU A 139 -7.72 5.53 12.55
CA GLU A 139 -8.24 4.76 13.68
C GLU A 139 -7.19 3.85 14.31
N ASN A 140 -7.49 3.31 15.50
CA ASN A 140 -6.58 2.46 16.26
C ASN A 140 -6.49 1.04 15.65
N PRO A 141 -5.31 0.60 15.16
CA PRO A 141 -5.15 -0.70 14.52
C PRO A 141 -4.87 -1.85 15.50
N SER A 142 -5.02 -1.65 16.82
CA SER A 142 -4.63 -2.64 17.85
C SER A 142 -5.22 -4.03 17.66
N HIS A 143 -6.45 -4.11 17.15
CA HIS A 143 -7.12 -5.39 16.88
C HIS A 143 -6.43 -6.22 15.79
N LEU A 144 -5.60 -5.59 14.94
CA LEU A 144 -4.83 -6.25 13.89
C LEU A 144 -3.53 -6.87 14.40
N PHE A 145 -2.98 -6.40 15.53
CA PHE A 145 -1.68 -6.87 16.02
C PHE A 145 -1.67 -8.35 16.42
N LYS A 146 -2.85 -8.96 16.66
CA LYS A 146 -2.99 -10.42 16.82
C LYS A 146 -2.62 -11.23 15.57
N TYR A 147 -2.53 -10.58 14.41
CA TYR A 147 -2.11 -11.19 13.14
C TYR A 147 -0.62 -10.92 12.80
N GLY A 148 0.05 -10.09 13.60
CA GLY A 148 1.45 -9.73 13.43
C GLY A 148 2.44 -10.69 14.12
N PRO A 149 3.71 -10.27 14.28
CA PRO A 149 4.26 -9.00 13.83
C PRO A 149 4.25 -8.90 12.30
N PHE A 150 3.80 -7.78 11.76
CA PHE A 150 3.75 -7.57 10.31
C PHE A 150 5.17 -7.45 9.75
N THR A 151 5.40 -8.12 8.62
CA THR A 151 6.64 -8.03 7.86
C THR A 151 6.50 -7.05 6.70
N HIS A 152 5.31 -6.90 6.13
CA HIS A 152 5.05 -5.97 5.03
C HIS A 152 3.70 -5.26 5.16
N ILE A 153 3.61 -4.08 4.57
CA ILE A 153 2.39 -3.29 4.40
C ILE A 153 2.23 -2.99 2.92
N LEU A 154 1.05 -3.23 2.35
CA LEU A 154 0.77 -2.92 0.95
C LEU A 154 -0.10 -1.68 0.85
N MET A 155 0.22 -0.81 -0.11
CA MET A 155 -0.58 0.36 -0.46
C MET A 155 -0.74 0.43 -1.97
N CYS A 156 -1.97 0.38 -2.46
CA CYS A 156 -2.27 0.49 -3.87
C CYS A 156 -3.14 1.72 -4.12
N ASP A 157 -2.55 2.77 -4.67
CA ASP A 157 -3.23 3.97 -5.16
C ASP A 157 -4.02 4.78 -4.10
N LEU A 158 -3.44 4.92 -2.91
CA LEU A 158 -4.11 5.54 -1.76
C LEU A 158 -3.88 7.05 -1.62
N ILE A 159 -3.11 7.65 -2.53
CA ILE A 159 -2.71 9.07 -2.47
C ILE A 159 -3.56 9.85 -3.48
N TYR A 160 -4.81 10.16 -3.10
CA TYR A 160 -5.77 10.79 -4.02
C TYR A 160 -6.53 11.99 -3.43
N PHE A 161 -6.88 11.99 -2.14
CA PHE A 161 -7.53 13.13 -1.48
C PHE A 161 -6.66 13.71 -0.36
N PRO A 162 -6.25 15.00 -0.42
CA PRO A 162 -5.35 15.59 0.57
C PRO A 162 -5.83 15.54 2.02
N ASN A 163 -7.14 15.59 2.26
CA ASN A 163 -7.70 15.46 3.60
C ASN A 163 -7.51 14.04 4.20
N LEU A 164 -7.16 13.04 3.39
CA LEU A 164 -6.87 11.67 3.83
C LEU A 164 -5.38 11.42 4.09
N TYR A 165 -4.50 12.35 3.72
CA TYR A 165 -3.05 12.18 3.92
C TYR A 165 -2.66 12.07 5.40
N PRO A 166 -3.14 12.95 6.33
CA PRO A 166 -2.82 12.80 7.74
C PRO A 166 -3.30 11.46 8.34
N PRO A 167 -4.56 11.01 8.19
CA PRO A 167 -4.98 9.72 8.73
C PRO A 167 -4.21 8.53 8.14
N LEU A 168 -3.92 8.53 6.83
CA LEU A 168 -3.16 7.46 6.19
C LEU A 168 -1.74 7.36 6.75
N LEU A 169 -1.03 8.50 6.83
CA LEU A 169 0.33 8.55 7.37
C LEU A 169 0.34 8.15 8.85
N HIS A 170 -0.63 8.61 9.64
CA HIS A 170 -0.76 8.20 11.04
C HIS A 170 -0.95 6.69 11.20
N THR A 171 -1.79 6.06 10.37
CA THR A 171 -1.96 4.59 10.36
C THR A 171 -0.66 3.86 10.01
N LEU A 172 0.10 4.34 9.01
CA LEU A 172 1.41 3.77 8.69
C LEU A 172 2.37 3.83 9.86
N LEU A 173 2.42 4.97 10.57
CA LEU A 173 3.25 5.10 11.77
C LEU A 173 2.82 4.12 12.86
N GLN A 174 1.51 4.01 13.16
CA GLN A 174 1.01 3.05 14.15
C GLN A 174 1.35 1.59 13.82
N LEU A 175 1.25 1.20 12.56
CA LEU A 175 1.57 -0.17 12.11
C LEU A 175 3.08 -0.44 12.06
N THR A 176 3.90 0.61 12.07
CA THR A 176 5.36 0.53 12.04
C THR A 176 6.01 0.96 13.36
N GLU A 177 5.24 1.17 14.43
CA GLU A 177 5.79 1.56 15.74
C GLU A 177 6.81 0.53 16.25
N PRO A 178 7.92 0.99 16.86
CA PRO A 178 8.96 0.10 17.35
C PRO A 178 8.44 -0.78 18.50
N LEU A 179 8.55 -2.10 18.34
CA LEU A 179 8.11 -3.06 19.36
C LEU A 179 9.06 -3.17 20.56
N GLU A 180 10.34 -2.81 20.40
CA GLU A 180 11.35 -2.79 21.45
C GLU A 180 12.26 -1.56 21.32
N PRO A 181 12.98 -1.16 22.40
CA PRO A 181 13.94 -0.05 22.32
C PRO A 181 14.91 -0.27 21.15
N LEU A 182 15.11 0.76 20.33
CA LEU A 182 15.89 0.74 19.08
C LEU A 182 17.39 0.55 19.34
N LEU A 183 17.77 -0.62 19.85
CA LEU A 183 19.14 -1.08 20.08
C LEU A 183 19.80 -1.60 18.80
N ALA A 184 19.08 -1.64 17.68
CA ALA A 184 19.62 -2.06 16.39
C ALA A 184 20.58 -0.99 15.83
N GLU A 185 21.72 -1.44 15.29
CA GLU A 185 22.67 -0.62 14.52
C GLU A 185 22.08 -0.15 13.17
N ALA A 186 21.01 -0.80 12.70
CA ALA A 186 20.38 -0.47 11.43
C ALA A 186 19.70 0.91 11.45
N GLU A 187 19.83 1.63 10.34
CA GLU A 187 19.24 2.96 10.14
C GLU A 187 17.73 2.93 9.89
N THR A 188 17.16 1.76 9.63
CA THR A 188 15.73 1.54 9.41
C THR A 188 15.22 0.33 10.19
N PHE A 189 13.91 0.27 10.43
CA PHE A 189 13.25 -0.81 11.17
C PHE A 189 11.82 -1.08 10.67
N GLY A 190 11.16 -2.04 11.32
CA GLY A 190 9.73 -2.33 11.12
C GLY A 190 9.42 -3.08 9.81
N PRO A 191 8.13 -3.24 9.48
CA PRO A 191 7.72 -3.84 8.20
C PRO A 191 8.20 -3.00 7.01
N GLU A 192 8.35 -3.64 5.85
CA GLU A 192 8.54 -2.94 4.58
C GLU A 192 7.19 -2.53 3.99
N VAL A 193 7.06 -1.27 3.60
CA VAL A 193 5.87 -0.76 2.93
C VAL A 193 6.11 -0.84 1.42
N ILE A 194 5.26 -1.56 0.69
CA ILE A 194 5.28 -1.61 -0.77
C ILE A 194 4.13 -0.74 -1.28
N LEU A 195 4.48 0.38 -1.88
CA LEU A 195 3.55 1.42 -2.32
C LEU A 195 3.55 1.51 -3.83
N SER A 196 2.39 1.30 -4.45
CA SER A 196 2.15 1.60 -5.86
C SER A 196 1.20 2.78 -5.98
N TYR A 197 1.50 3.71 -6.88
CA TYR A 197 0.74 4.96 -7.01
C TYR A 197 0.79 5.51 -8.44
N THR A 198 -0.35 6.06 -8.88
CA THR A 198 -0.46 6.80 -10.15
C THR A 198 -0.65 8.28 -9.86
N SER A 199 0.25 9.13 -10.37
CA SER A 199 0.10 10.59 -10.19
C SER A 199 -1.04 11.13 -11.05
N ARG A 200 -1.89 11.95 -10.44
CA ARG A 200 -3.01 12.64 -11.10
C ARG A 200 -2.86 14.14 -11.02
N THR A 201 -2.39 14.64 -9.88
CA THR A 201 -2.12 16.07 -9.70
C THR A 201 -0.95 16.22 -8.75
N LEU A 202 0.24 16.33 -9.34
CA LEU A 202 1.52 16.38 -8.63
C LEU A 202 1.54 17.36 -7.46
N ALA A 203 1.07 18.58 -7.68
CA ALA A 203 1.07 19.65 -6.69
C ALA A 203 0.20 19.34 -5.45
N LEU A 204 -0.79 18.45 -5.58
CA LEU A 204 -1.56 17.99 -4.43
C LEU A 204 -0.84 16.86 -3.70
N GLU A 205 -0.22 15.96 -4.45
CA GLU A 205 0.35 14.70 -3.96
C GLU A 205 1.75 14.88 -3.32
N GLU A 206 2.52 15.89 -3.73
CA GLU A 206 3.86 16.22 -3.21
C GLU A 206 3.88 16.34 -1.68
N SER A 207 2.87 17.01 -1.10
CA SER A 207 2.78 17.19 0.35
C SER A 207 2.71 15.88 1.15
N PHE A 208 2.16 14.81 0.56
CA PHE A 208 2.18 13.48 1.17
C PHE A 208 3.58 12.90 1.15
N PHE A 209 4.27 12.94 0.01
CA PHE A 209 5.61 12.38 -0.13
C PHE A 209 6.66 13.12 0.69
N ASP A 210 6.58 14.46 0.79
CA ASP A 210 7.41 15.26 1.68
C ASP A 210 7.27 14.81 3.13
N SER A 211 6.02 14.62 3.57
CA SER A 211 5.72 14.18 4.92
C SER A 211 6.16 12.73 5.16
N LEU A 212 5.96 11.85 4.17
CA LEU A 212 6.39 10.45 4.22
C LEU A 212 7.92 10.37 4.39
N ALA A 213 8.69 11.18 3.64
CA ALA A 213 10.15 11.18 3.67
C ALA A 213 10.75 11.55 5.04
N LEU A 214 10.02 12.34 5.85
CA LEU A 214 10.40 12.60 7.25
C LEU A 214 10.48 11.32 8.07
N TYR A 215 9.66 10.32 7.74
CA TYR A 215 9.49 9.11 8.53
C TYR A 215 10.05 7.86 7.88
N PHE A 216 10.09 7.80 6.56
CA PHE A 216 10.46 6.61 5.83
C PHE A 216 11.62 6.89 4.87
N GLN A 217 12.55 5.96 4.81
CA GLN A 217 13.38 5.77 3.63
C GLN A 217 12.49 5.27 2.53
N THR A 218 12.62 5.82 1.33
CA THR A 218 11.86 5.38 0.17
C THR A 218 12.82 5.10 -0.98
N THR A 219 12.65 3.95 -1.63
CA THR A 219 13.47 3.50 -2.76
C THR A 219 12.54 3.17 -3.93
N PRO A 220 12.70 3.81 -5.10
CA PRO A 220 11.92 3.46 -6.28
C PRO A 220 12.29 2.06 -6.79
N VAL A 221 11.29 1.31 -7.23
CA VAL A 221 11.48 0.05 -7.97
C VAL A 221 11.58 0.37 -9.46
N ARG A 222 12.64 -0.15 -10.10
CA ARG A 222 12.95 0.02 -11.53
C ARG A 222 12.79 -1.30 -12.27
N GLY A 223 12.66 -1.22 -13.60
CA GLY A 223 12.60 -2.38 -14.50
C GLY A 223 11.19 -2.77 -14.97
N GLY A 224 10.16 -2.06 -14.50
CA GLY A 224 8.80 -2.14 -15.05
C GLY A 224 8.57 -1.09 -16.13
N ASP A 225 7.68 -1.39 -17.08
CA ASP A 225 7.18 -0.47 -18.09
C ASP A 225 5.75 -0.05 -17.73
N TRP A 226 5.65 0.85 -16.75
CA TRP A 226 4.39 1.29 -16.16
C TRP A 226 4.34 2.81 -16.01
N GLU A 227 3.17 3.40 -16.25
CA GLU A 227 2.92 4.80 -15.90
C GLU A 227 2.87 5.01 -14.37
N ALA A 228 2.33 4.02 -13.65
CA ALA A 228 2.30 4.01 -12.20
C ALA A 228 3.68 3.65 -11.62
N LYS A 229 4.01 4.25 -10.48
CA LYS A 229 5.31 4.08 -9.80
C LYS A 229 5.18 3.14 -8.62
N VAL A 230 6.21 2.32 -8.38
CA VAL A 230 6.32 1.45 -7.21
C VAL A 230 7.50 1.88 -6.35
N PHE A 231 7.28 1.93 -5.04
CA PHE A 231 8.27 2.31 -4.04
C PHE A 231 8.31 1.29 -2.91
N LEU A 232 9.51 1.02 -2.41
CA LEU A 232 9.72 0.35 -1.14
C LEU A 232 10.02 1.39 -0.08
N CYS A 233 9.30 1.35 1.05
CA CYS A 233 9.52 2.26 2.16
C CYS A 233 9.87 1.51 3.45
N LYS A 234 10.86 2.02 4.19
CA LYS A 234 11.31 1.48 5.47
C LYS A 234 11.38 2.58 6.51
N ARG A 235 10.87 2.31 7.71
CA ARG A 235 10.79 3.33 8.77
C ARG A 235 12.20 3.74 9.19
N TRP A 236 12.51 5.03 9.17
CA TRP A 236 13.77 5.56 9.73
C TRP A 236 13.86 5.26 11.21
N LYS A 237 15.07 4.94 11.69
CA LYS A 237 15.39 4.95 13.11
C LYS A 237 15.04 6.31 13.70
N VAL A 238 14.37 6.27 14.84
CA VAL A 238 13.96 7.45 15.61
C VAL A 238 14.80 7.57 16.89
N THR A 239 14.85 8.76 17.48
CA THR A 239 15.61 8.99 18.72
C THR A 239 14.83 8.49 19.94
N GLU A 240 15.47 8.52 21.11
CA GLU A 240 14.83 8.20 22.40
C GLU A 240 13.68 9.17 22.77
N GLU A 241 13.63 10.35 22.13
CA GLU A 241 12.55 11.33 22.30
C GLU A 241 11.32 11.03 21.41
N TRP A 242 11.35 9.94 20.65
CA TRP A 242 10.25 9.56 19.77
C TRP A 242 8.95 9.42 20.54
N SER A 243 7.93 10.06 19.99
CA SER A 243 6.54 9.82 20.35
C SER A 243 5.73 9.90 19.06
N LEU A 244 4.82 8.94 18.89
CA LEU A 244 3.86 8.98 17.79
C LEU A 244 3.11 10.32 17.84
N PRO A 245 3.20 11.17 16.80
CA PRO A 245 2.51 12.46 16.78
C PRO A 245 1.00 12.28 16.63
N ASP A 246 0.23 13.24 17.16
CA ASP A 246 -1.20 13.31 16.90
C ASP A 246 -1.47 13.44 15.39
N ILE A 247 -2.61 12.91 14.93
CA ILE A 247 -3.03 12.95 13.52
C ILE A 247 -2.98 14.35 12.90
N LYS A 248 -3.26 15.41 13.67
CA LYS A 248 -3.24 16.81 13.20
C LYS A 248 -1.82 17.34 12.95
N ASP A 249 -0.82 16.74 13.58
CA ASP A 249 0.58 17.17 13.57
C ASP A 249 1.48 16.25 12.75
N VAL A 250 0.95 15.08 12.34
CA VAL A 250 1.72 14.01 11.67
C VAL A 250 2.43 14.46 10.39
N MET A 251 1.87 15.41 9.65
CA MET A 251 2.48 15.89 8.40
C MET A 251 3.73 16.77 8.61
N ASN A 252 3.98 17.27 9.82
CA ASN A 252 5.03 18.27 10.09
C ASN A 252 6.32 17.68 10.68
N GLY A 253 6.40 16.36 10.83
CA GLY A 253 7.51 15.68 11.50
C GLY A 253 7.37 15.66 13.02
N GLY A 254 7.19 14.46 13.58
CA GLY A 254 7.12 14.24 15.02
C GLY A 254 8.43 14.49 15.77
N LYS A 255 8.34 14.59 17.10
CA LYS A 255 9.53 14.62 17.96
C LYS A 255 10.35 13.35 17.77
N GLY A 256 11.67 13.47 17.77
CA GLY A 256 12.59 12.34 17.62
C GLY A 256 12.76 11.82 16.19
N VAL A 257 12.20 12.50 15.18
CA VAL A 257 12.62 12.30 13.78
C VAL A 257 14.03 12.86 13.58
N VAL A 258 14.92 12.07 12.96
CA VAL A 258 16.26 12.52 12.58
C VAL A 258 16.18 13.34 11.28
N ARG A 259 16.41 14.66 11.38
CA ARG A 259 16.32 15.59 10.24
C ARG A 259 17.50 15.44 9.28
N GLY A 260 17.30 15.88 8.02
CA GLY A 260 18.33 15.87 6.97
C GLY A 260 18.45 14.54 6.21
N ARG A 261 17.61 13.56 6.54
CA ARG A 261 17.44 12.33 5.77
C ARG A 261 16.42 12.58 4.66
N SER A 262 16.90 13.04 3.53
CA SER A 262 16.13 13.17 2.29
C SER A 262 16.91 12.43 1.23
N PHE A 263 16.49 11.23 0.88
CA PHE A 263 17.06 10.52 -0.27
C PHE A 263 16.16 10.79 -1.45
N GLY A 264 16.48 11.86 -2.20
CA GLY A 264 16.17 12.08 -3.62
C GLY A 264 14.78 11.68 -4.13
N LEU A 265 13.79 11.39 -3.28
CA LEU A 265 12.52 10.82 -3.70
C LEU A 265 11.75 11.85 -4.50
N VAL A 266 11.81 13.10 -4.04
CA VAL A 266 11.32 14.28 -4.74
C VAL A 266 12.07 14.43 -6.06
N ASP A 267 13.40 14.34 -6.07
CA ASP A 267 14.20 14.46 -7.30
C ASP A 267 13.98 13.28 -8.28
N ASP A 268 13.69 12.07 -7.81
CA ASP A 268 13.43 10.86 -8.62
C ASP A 268 11.96 10.79 -9.06
N LEU A 269 11.01 11.26 -8.23
CA LEU A 269 9.60 11.38 -8.62
C LEU A 269 9.39 12.56 -9.59
N PHE A 270 10.08 13.68 -9.35
CA PHE A 270 9.75 14.99 -9.91
C PHE A 270 10.88 15.61 -10.74
N GLY A 271 12.13 15.18 -10.60
CA GLY A 271 13.27 15.67 -11.39
C GLY A 271 13.32 15.14 -12.83
N ALA A 272 12.49 14.16 -13.19
CA ALA A 272 12.29 13.74 -14.58
C ALA A 272 11.37 14.69 -15.39
N LEU A 273 10.87 15.78 -14.79
CA LEU A 273 10.02 16.78 -15.45
C LEU A 273 10.79 18.04 -15.90
N GLU A 274 12.12 18.05 -15.79
CA GLU A 274 12.94 19.20 -16.16
C GLU A 274 13.64 19.01 -17.52
N TRP A 275 13.09 19.71 -18.52
CA TRP A 275 13.64 20.13 -19.85
C TRP A 275 13.65 19.12 -21.02
N ASP A 276 12.49 18.94 -21.66
CA ASP A 276 12.43 18.86 -23.13
C ASP A 276 12.16 20.29 -23.66
N ASP A 277 13.19 21.15 -23.61
CA ASP A 277 13.28 22.29 -24.53
C ASP A 277 14.29 21.89 -25.61
N ASP A 278 13.78 21.39 -26.74
CA ASP A 278 14.40 21.50 -28.08
C ASP A 278 13.35 21.32 -29.18
#